data_AF-A0A382W8Q3-F1
#
_entry.id   AF-A0A382W8Q3-F1
#
_cell.length_a   1.000
_cell.length_b   1.000
_cell.length_c   1.000
_cell.angle_alpha   90.00
_cell.angle_beta   90.00
_cell.angle_gamma   90.00
#
_symmetry.space_group_name_H-M   'P 1'
#
loop_
_entity.id
_entity.type
_entity.pdbx_description
1 polymer ?
#
loop_
_entity_poly.entity_id
_entity_poly.type
_entity_poly.pdbx_seq_one_letter_code
_entity_poly.pdbx_strand_id
1 'polypeptide(L)'
;VVMMGFYGAVMFAYDVLLTSIGIAFAAINFLVLRLVSSQRVESNMLVLSEMGKTYGAAISGLNNIETIKASGLENEFFQRFGGYFAKGTNAAQALQRSNLVLSILPSLLLGLTTATVLVIGAFRVIDGDLTIGMLIAFQSLMASFLMPISDLSNLGQKFQELRGDLDRVDDVLQFPVAAPQKPAKTQKELTRLDGEVELIDATFGYSPLGKPFFKGIDLHVAPGNVIALVGGSGSGKSTLARLICGDYPLWEGEILFDAIPRDEIPEQVLTNSFSVVDQ
;
A
#
# COMPACT_ATOMS: atom_id res chain seq x y z
N VAL A 1 12.93 9.83 25.50
CA VAL A 1 12.59 9.35 26.87
C VAL A 1 13.68 9.68 27.88
N VAL A 2 14.94 9.25 27.66
CA VAL A 2 16.07 9.52 28.60
C VAL A 2 16.26 11.02 28.86
N MET A 3 16.31 11.85 27.81
CA MET A 3 16.43 13.32 27.94
C MET A 3 15.23 13.94 28.69
N MET A 4 14.02 13.46 28.45
CA MET A 4 12.81 13.94 29.12
C MET A 4 12.83 13.60 30.61
N GLY A 5 13.25 12.40 30.98
CA GLY A 5 13.46 12.01 32.38
C GLY A 5 14.54 12.83 33.07
N PHE A 6 15.64 13.13 32.37
CA PHE A 6 16.70 14.00 32.88
C PHE A 6 16.20 15.42 33.13
N TYR A 7 15.56 16.07 32.15
CA TYR A 7 15.02 17.42 32.34
C TYR A 7 13.95 17.46 33.44
N GLY A 8 13.08 16.45 33.52
CA GLY A 8 12.10 16.32 34.58
C GLY A 8 12.74 16.23 35.97
N ALA A 9 13.80 15.43 36.14
CA ALA A 9 14.53 15.31 37.40
C ALA A 9 15.23 16.62 37.80
N VAL A 10 15.86 17.31 36.84
CA VAL A 10 16.51 18.61 37.07
C VAL A 10 15.47 19.66 37.46
N MET A 11 14.33 19.72 36.77
CA MET A 11 13.24 20.64 37.11
C MET A 11 12.70 20.37 38.52
N PHE A 12 12.51 19.09 38.88
CA PHE A 12 12.01 18.70 40.21
C PHE A 12 12.97 19.11 41.33
N ALA A 13 14.28 19.08 41.07
CA ALA A 13 15.30 19.56 42.00
C ALA A 13 15.31 21.09 42.14
N TYR A 14 14.88 21.83 41.12
CA TYR A 14 14.78 23.29 41.17
C TYR A 14 13.53 23.75 41.94
N ASP A 15 12.36 23.25 41.55
CA ASP A 15 11.09 23.68 42.13
C ASP A 15 10.00 22.62 41.90
N VAL A 16 9.53 22.01 42.99
CA VAL A 16 8.53 20.93 42.92
C VAL A 16 7.17 21.45 42.41
N LEU A 17 6.79 22.68 42.78
CA LEU A 17 5.48 23.24 42.43
C LEU A 17 5.42 23.55 40.93
N LEU A 18 6.39 24.30 40.40
CA LEU A 18 6.47 24.63 38.99
C LEU A 18 6.62 23.37 38.12
N THR A 19 7.37 22.37 38.61
CA THR A 19 7.52 21.09 37.91
C THR A 19 6.22 20.32 37.84
N SER A 20 5.43 20.29 38.92
CA SER A 20 4.13 19.61 38.93
C SER A 20 3.15 20.22 37.92
N ILE A 21 3.16 21.55 37.78
CA ILE A 21 2.36 22.28 36.79
C ILE A 21 2.80 21.91 35.37
N GLY A 22 4.12 21.94 35.11
CA GLY A 22 4.68 21.54 33.82
C GLY A 22 4.32 20.12 33.41
N ILE A 23 4.44 19.18 34.34
CA ILE A 23 4.08 17.77 34.11
C ILE A 23 2.58 17.63 33.85
N ALA A 24 1.72 18.37 34.56
CA ALA A 24 0.28 18.36 34.31
C ALA A 24 -0.07 18.84 32.90
N PHE A 25 0.49 19.97 32.47
CA PHE A 25 0.29 20.47 31.09
C PHE A 25 0.88 19.52 30.04
N ALA A 26 2.06 18.94 30.30
CA ALA A 26 2.67 17.94 29.43
C ALA A 26 1.79 16.69 29.29
N ALA A 27 1.19 16.21 30.39
CA ALA A 27 0.29 15.07 30.38
C ALA A 27 -1.00 15.37 29.61
N ILE A 28 -1.57 16.58 29.78
CA ILE A 28 -2.73 17.04 29.00
C ILE A 28 -2.37 17.09 27.50
N ASN A 29 -1.23 17.68 27.15
CA ASN A 29 -0.77 17.76 25.76
C ASN A 29 -0.58 16.35 25.16
N PHE A 30 0.09 15.45 25.89
CA PHE A 30 0.28 14.07 25.45
C PHE A 30 -1.06 13.33 25.24
N LEU A 31 -2.03 13.51 26.15
CA LEU A 31 -3.35 12.89 26.03
C LEU A 31 -4.12 13.42 24.80
N VAL A 32 -4.08 14.73 24.57
CA VAL A 32 -4.68 15.36 23.38
C VAL A 32 -4.03 14.82 22.10
N LEU A 33 -2.70 14.79 22.03
CA LEU A 33 -1.98 14.24 20.88
C LEU A 33 -2.37 12.78 20.62
N ARG A 34 -2.43 11.95 21.66
CA ARG A 34 -2.80 10.54 21.54
C ARG A 34 -4.22 10.35 21.00
N LEU A 35 -5.21 11.06 21.56
CA LEU A 35 -6.62 10.95 21.16
C LEU A 35 -6.85 11.44 19.73
N VAL A 36 -6.25 12.57 19.36
CA VAL A 36 -6.41 13.08 17.99
C VAL A 36 -5.66 12.18 17.02
N SER A 37 -4.45 11.72 17.35
CA SER A 37 -3.67 10.81 16.50
C SER A 37 -4.42 9.51 16.20
N SER A 38 -5.13 8.92 17.16
CA SER A 38 -5.91 7.70 16.90
C SER A 38 -7.07 7.93 15.92
N GLN A 39 -7.74 9.09 15.98
CA GLN A 39 -8.82 9.42 15.05
C GLN A 39 -8.32 9.72 13.62
N ARG A 40 -7.04 10.08 13.45
CA ARG A 40 -6.49 10.39 12.14
C ARG A 40 -6.30 9.20 11.24
N VAL A 41 -6.05 8.01 11.80
CA VAL A 41 -5.69 6.82 11.01
C VAL A 41 -6.78 6.54 9.99
N GLU A 42 -8.04 6.58 10.43
CA GLU A 42 -9.21 6.38 9.57
C GLU A 42 -9.34 7.47 8.51
N SER A 43 -9.19 8.75 8.90
CA SER A 43 -9.26 9.87 7.96
C SER A 43 -8.13 9.86 6.92
N ASN A 44 -6.92 9.47 7.32
CA ASN A 44 -5.77 9.37 6.43
C ASN A 44 -5.94 8.21 5.44
N MET A 45 -6.42 7.06 5.93
CA MET A 45 -6.75 5.91 5.08
C MET A 45 -7.86 6.24 4.07
N LEU A 46 -8.87 7.03 4.46
CA LEU A 46 -9.90 7.51 3.55
C LEU A 46 -9.32 8.40 2.44
N VAL A 47 -8.41 9.32 2.78
CA VAL A 47 -7.71 10.16 1.80
C VAL A 47 -6.92 9.31 0.80
N LEU A 48 -6.14 8.34 1.29
CA LEU A 48 -5.38 7.41 0.46
C LEU A 48 -6.28 6.63 -0.50
N SER A 49 -7.42 6.13 -0.01
CA SER A 49 -8.39 5.38 -0.83
C SER A 49 -9.04 6.25 -1.92
N GLU A 50 -9.54 7.45 -1.59
CA GLU A 50 -10.18 8.34 -2.55
C GLU A 50 -9.19 8.94 -3.57
N MET A 51 -7.96 9.25 -3.14
CA MET A 51 -6.90 9.66 -4.06
C MET A 51 -6.47 8.50 -4.96
N GLY A 52 -6.39 7.27 -4.43
CA GLY A 52 -6.14 6.06 -5.24
C GLY A 52 -7.16 5.89 -6.36
N LYS A 53 -8.45 6.11 -6.09
CA LYS A 53 -9.51 6.10 -7.12
C LYS A 53 -9.32 7.18 -8.18
N THR A 54 -8.89 8.38 -7.75
CA THR A 54 -8.58 9.50 -8.66
C THR A 54 -7.43 9.14 -9.60
N TYR A 55 -6.34 8.59 -9.08
CA TYR A 55 -5.21 8.12 -9.89
C TYR A 55 -5.61 6.98 -10.82
N GLY A 56 -6.38 6.01 -10.33
CA GLY A 56 -6.90 4.91 -11.15
C GLY A 56 -7.75 5.40 -12.31
N ALA A 57 -8.62 6.39 -12.08
CA ALA A 57 -9.42 7.02 -13.14
C ALA A 57 -8.55 7.77 -14.15
N ALA A 58 -7.53 8.50 -13.69
CA ALA A 58 -6.59 9.19 -14.59
C ALA A 58 -5.82 8.21 -15.48
N ILE A 59 -5.24 7.16 -14.90
CA ILE A 59 -4.49 6.14 -15.65
C ILE A 59 -5.41 5.41 -16.64
N SER A 60 -6.62 5.04 -16.22
CA SER A 60 -7.61 4.42 -17.11
C SER A 60 -7.97 5.34 -18.29
N GLY A 61 -8.11 6.64 -18.04
CA GLY A 61 -8.34 7.63 -19.09
C GLY A 61 -7.17 7.77 -20.06
N LEU A 62 -5.94 7.73 -19.57
CA LEU A 62 -4.74 7.79 -20.40
C LEU A 62 -4.59 6.54 -21.27
N ASN A 63 -4.81 5.36 -20.69
CA ASN A 63 -4.72 4.10 -21.43
C ASN A 63 -5.82 3.96 -22.50
N ASN A 64 -6.97 4.60 -22.30
CA ASN A 64 -8.10 4.57 -23.25
C ASN A 64 -8.32 5.90 -23.98
N ILE A 65 -7.29 6.75 -24.06
CA ILE A 65 -7.45 8.13 -24.55
C ILE A 65 -7.94 8.18 -26.00
N GLU A 66 -7.47 7.26 -26.84
CA GLU A 66 -7.87 7.15 -28.24
C GLU A 66 -9.35 6.78 -28.36
N THR A 67 -9.82 5.80 -27.57
CA THR A 67 -11.24 5.42 -27.53
C THR A 67 -12.13 6.55 -27.02
N ILE A 68 -11.70 7.27 -25.98
CA ILE A 68 -12.44 8.42 -25.43
C ILE A 68 -12.57 9.51 -26.50
N LYS A 69 -11.48 9.82 -27.22
CA LYS A 69 -11.43 10.80 -28.32
C LYS A 69 -12.29 10.38 -29.50
N ALA A 70 -12.18 9.12 -29.93
CA ALA A 70 -12.94 8.57 -31.05
C ALA A 70 -14.45 8.52 -30.75
N SER A 71 -14.82 8.34 -29.49
CA SER A 71 -16.23 8.23 -29.05
C SER A 71 -16.83 9.58 -28.62
N GLY A 72 -16.05 10.66 -28.55
CA GLY A 72 -16.52 11.98 -28.08
C GLY A 72 -16.92 12.00 -26.60
N LEU A 73 -16.33 11.12 -25.78
CA LEU A 73 -16.70 10.91 -24.38
C LEU A 73 -15.88 11.75 -23.39
N GLU A 74 -15.15 12.76 -23.85
CA GLU A 74 -14.27 13.55 -22.99
C GLU A 74 -15.02 14.20 -21.82
N ASN A 75 -16.19 14.78 -22.09
CA ASN A 75 -16.98 15.46 -21.06
C ASN A 75 -17.46 14.49 -19.97
N GLU A 76 -17.91 13.30 -20.35
CA GLU A 76 -18.35 12.28 -19.40
C GLU A 76 -17.18 11.79 -18.56
N PHE A 77 -16.02 11.54 -19.20
CA PHE A 77 -14.80 11.17 -18.50
C PHE A 77 -14.36 12.26 -17.51
N PHE A 78 -14.32 13.52 -17.94
CA PHE A 78 -13.92 14.64 -17.08
C PHE A 78 -14.89 14.87 -15.93
N GLN A 79 -16.20 14.69 -16.13
CA GLN A 79 -17.18 14.75 -15.04
C GLN A 79 -16.93 13.64 -14.02
N ARG A 80 -16.71 12.40 -14.48
CA ARG A 80 -16.43 11.27 -13.61
C ARG A 80 -15.11 11.44 -12.85
N PHE A 81 -14.05 11.82 -13.54
CA PHE A 81 -12.75 12.14 -12.95
C PHE A 81 -12.88 13.28 -11.92
N GLY A 82 -13.56 14.37 -12.28
CA GLY A 82 -13.84 15.48 -11.39
C GLY A 82 -14.61 15.06 -10.13
N GLY A 83 -15.54 14.10 -10.24
CA GLY A 83 -16.23 13.51 -9.11
C GLY A 83 -15.30 12.76 -8.14
N TYR A 84 -14.36 11.96 -8.65
CA TYR A 84 -13.35 11.31 -7.81
C TYR A 84 -12.40 12.32 -7.18
N PHE A 85 -11.92 13.29 -7.96
CA PHE A 85 -11.04 14.34 -7.49
C PHE A 85 -11.69 15.20 -6.40
N ALA A 86 -12.97 15.54 -6.54
CA ALA A 86 -13.73 16.27 -5.53
C ALA A 86 -13.88 15.48 -4.24
N LYS A 87 -14.16 14.17 -4.31
CA LYS A 87 -14.21 13.28 -3.13
C LYS A 87 -12.86 13.20 -2.43
N GLY A 88 -11.78 13.00 -3.18
CA GLY A 88 -10.41 12.99 -2.64
C GLY A 88 -10.08 14.31 -1.95
N THR A 89 -10.38 15.44 -2.59
CA THR A 89 -10.14 16.77 -2.04
C THR A 89 -10.96 17.02 -0.78
N ASN A 90 -12.24 16.61 -0.75
CA ASN A 90 -13.10 16.73 0.43
C ASN A 90 -12.59 15.88 1.60
N ALA A 91 -12.12 14.65 1.33
CA ALA A 91 -11.49 13.81 2.34
C ALA A 91 -10.21 14.46 2.89
N ALA A 92 -9.37 15.01 2.01
CA ALA A 92 -8.15 15.71 2.41
C ALA A 92 -8.47 16.96 3.25
N GLN A 93 -9.51 17.72 2.87
CA GLN A 93 -9.94 18.89 3.63
C GLN A 93 -10.51 18.51 5.00
N ALA A 94 -11.26 17.41 5.11
CA ALA A 94 -11.74 16.89 6.38
C ALA A 94 -10.57 16.51 7.31
N LEU A 95 -9.57 15.79 6.78
CA LEU A 95 -8.33 15.47 7.51
C LEU A 95 -7.59 16.75 7.94
N GLN A 96 -7.59 17.79 7.08
CA GLN A 96 -6.94 19.06 7.35
C GLN A 96 -7.67 19.88 8.43
N ARG A 97 -9.00 19.80 8.52
CA ARG A 97 -9.74 20.37 9.66
C ARG A 97 -9.32 19.72 10.97
N SER A 98 -9.12 18.40 10.99
CA SER A 98 -8.58 17.69 12.14
C SER A 98 -7.10 18.06 12.44
N ASN A 99 -6.33 18.48 11.42
CA ASN A 99 -4.97 19.02 11.59
C ASN A 99 -4.95 20.32 12.39
N LEU A 100 -5.97 21.18 12.24
CA LEU A 100 -6.02 22.46 12.95
C LEU A 100 -6.03 22.27 14.46
N VAL A 101 -6.71 21.23 14.95
CA VAL A 101 -6.70 20.89 16.39
C VAL A 101 -5.29 20.52 16.85
N LEU A 102 -4.55 19.75 16.05
CA LEU A 102 -3.18 19.33 16.36
C LEU A 102 -2.12 20.43 16.22
N SER A 103 -2.33 21.43 15.36
CA SER A 103 -1.39 22.55 15.25
C SER A 103 -1.65 23.63 16.30
N ILE A 104 -2.91 23.88 16.63
CA ILE A 104 -3.32 24.97 17.52
C ILE A 104 -3.25 24.56 18.99
N LEU A 105 -3.82 23.41 19.39
CA LEU A 105 -3.91 23.05 20.83
C LEU A 105 -2.55 22.90 21.50
N PRO A 106 -1.55 22.18 20.94
CA PRO A 106 -0.24 22.08 21.56
C PRO A 106 0.45 23.44 21.70
N SER A 107 0.31 24.31 20.69
CA SER A 107 0.84 25.68 20.71
C SER A 107 0.18 26.53 21.80
N LEU A 108 -1.15 26.43 21.95
CA LEU A 108 -1.90 27.10 23.02
C LEU A 108 -1.53 26.57 24.40
N LEU A 109 -1.43 25.25 24.56
CA LEU A 109 -1.03 24.63 25.84
C LEU A 109 0.39 25.03 26.22
N LEU A 110 1.31 25.11 25.27
CA LEU A 110 2.67 25.60 25.51
C LEU A 110 2.64 27.07 25.93
N GLY A 111 1.87 27.93 25.25
CA GLY A 111 1.69 29.33 25.64
C GLY A 111 1.12 29.48 27.06
N LEU A 112 0.08 28.71 27.40
CA LEU A 112 -0.52 28.67 28.73
C LEU A 112 0.46 28.14 29.78
N THR A 113 1.26 27.13 29.46
CA THR A 113 2.30 26.59 30.36
C THR A 113 3.32 27.69 30.66
N THR A 114 3.85 28.35 29.63
CA THR A 114 4.83 29.44 29.77
C THR A 114 4.26 30.59 30.59
N ALA A 115 3.02 31.03 30.30
CA ALA A 115 2.36 32.10 31.05
C ALA A 115 2.15 31.72 32.52
N THR A 116 1.68 30.50 32.79
CA THR A 116 1.42 30.01 34.16
C THR A 116 2.72 29.90 34.96
N VAL A 117 3.76 29.32 34.37
CA VAL A 117 5.10 29.22 34.97
C VAL A 117 5.70 30.59 35.22
N LEU A 118 5.53 31.55 34.30
CA LEU A 118 6.01 32.91 34.48
C LEU A 118 5.27 33.63 35.63
N VAL A 119 3.94 33.55 35.68
CA VAL A 119 3.15 34.21 36.73
C VAL A 119 3.46 33.64 38.10
N ILE A 120 3.37 32.31 38.26
CA ILE A 120 3.63 31.64 39.55
C ILE A 120 5.10 31.78 39.93
N GLY A 121 6.00 31.58 38.98
CA GLY A 121 7.44 31.73 39.20
C GLY A 121 7.84 33.15 39.58
N ALA A 122 7.20 34.19 39.01
CA ALA A 122 7.43 35.57 39.39
C ALA A 122 7.02 35.83 40.86
N PHE A 123 5.88 35.32 41.31
CA PHE A 123 5.49 35.41 42.72
C PHE A 123 6.51 34.71 43.64
N ARG A 124 6.98 33.51 43.27
CA ARG A 124 8.04 32.82 44.04
C ARG A 124 9.35 33.59 44.08
N VAL A 125 9.69 34.33 43.01
CA VAL A 125 10.87 35.20 43.00
C VAL A 125 10.69 36.40 43.94
N ILE A 126 9.48 36.99 43.98
CA ILE A 126 9.14 38.09 44.88
C ILE A 126 9.19 37.64 46.35
N ASP A 127 8.69 36.43 46.63
CA ASP A 127 8.70 35.83 47.97
C ASP A 127 10.11 35.38 48.42
N GLY A 128 11.10 35.39 47.51
CA GLY A 128 12.49 35.02 47.77
C GLY A 128 12.81 33.53 47.67
N ASP A 129 11.82 32.69 47.30
CA ASP A 129 11.97 31.25 47.10
C ASP A 129 12.83 30.92 45.88
N LEU A 130 12.81 31.78 44.85
CA LEU A 130 13.53 31.58 43.58
C LEU A 130 14.32 32.82 43.19
N THR A 131 15.43 32.62 42.49
CA THR A 131 16.13 33.74 41.81
C THR A 131 15.57 33.94 40.40
N ILE A 132 15.71 35.15 39.86
CA ILE A 132 15.34 35.45 38.46
C ILE A 132 16.08 34.52 37.49
N GLY A 133 17.35 34.22 37.75
CA GLY A 133 18.14 33.29 36.95
C GLY A 133 17.58 31.86 36.96
N MET A 134 17.12 31.38 38.12
CA MET A 134 16.46 30.08 38.24
C MET A 134 15.15 30.03 37.45
N LEU A 135 14.36 31.11 37.44
CA LEU A 135 13.12 31.17 36.65
C LEU A 135 13.39 31.10 35.14
N ILE A 136 14.41 31.81 34.65
CA ILE A 136 14.83 31.77 33.24
C ILE A 136 15.36 30.38 32.86
N ALA A 137 16.18 29.78 33.74
CA ALA A 137 16.67 28.42 33.56
C ALA A 137 15.51 27.41 33.53
N PHE A 138 14.53 27.56 34.41
CA PHE A 138 13.35 26.71 34.47
C PHE A 138 12.51 26.78 33.19
N GLN A 139 12.30 27.97 32.61
CA GLN A 139 11.61 28.09 31.31
C GLN A 139 12.36 27.36 30.19
N SER A 140 13.69 27.47 30.17
CA SER A 140 14.53 26.79 29.17
C SER A 140 14.49 25.26 29.34
N LEU A 141 14.53 24.78 30.59
CA LEU A 141 14.39 23.36 30.92
C LEU A 141 12.99 22.83 30.56
N MET A 142 11.93 23.60 30.83
CA MET A 142 10.55 23.25 30.46
C MET A 142 10.40 23.10 28.95
N ALA A 143 10.91 24.05 28.16
CA ALA A 143 10.87 23.96 26.71
C ALA A 143 11.62 22.71 26.20
N SER A 144 12.77 22.41 26.79
CA SER A 144 13.58 21.22 26.48
C SER A 144 12.89 19.92 26.91
N PHE A 145 12.08 19.95 27.98
CA PHE A 145 11.27 18.83 28.44
C PHE A 145 10.08 18.54 27.52
N LEU A 146 9.44 19.59 26.98
CA LEU A 146 8.25 19.48 26.12
C LEU A 146 8.59 19.10 24.68
N MET A 147 9.74 19.52 24.14
CA MET A 147 10.13 19.28 22.74
C MET A 147 10.10 17.78 22.34
N PRO A 148 10.67 16.84 23.11
CA PRO A 148 10.65 15.41 22.78
C PRO A 148 9.24 14.79 22.72
N ILE A 149 8.24 15.40 23.37
CA ILE A 149 6.85 14.89 23.36
C ILE A 149 6.27 14.99 21.95
N SER A 150 6.51 16.11 21.27
CA SER A 150 6.08 16.33 19.89
C SER A 150 6.77 15.38 18.92
N ASP A 151 8.08 15.17 19.09
CA ASP A 151 8.86 14.26 18.25
C ASP A 151 8.38 12.81 18.38
N LEU A 152 8.04 12.38 19.60
CA LEU A 152 7.55 11.02 19.85
C LEU A 152 6.21 10.77 19.16
N SER A 153 5.33 11.78 19.09
CA SER A 153 4.07 11.68 18.37
C SER A 153 4.28 11.56 16.85
N ASN A 154 5.22 12.31 16.29
CA ASN A 154 5.57 12.23 14.87
C ASN A 154 6.22 10.88 14.52
N LEU A 155 7.07 10.37 15.41
CA LEU A 155 7.68 9.06 15.25
C LEU A 155 6.62 7.94 15.22
N GLY A 156 5.59 8.03 16.07
CA GLY A 156 4.47 7.09 16.06
C GLY A 156 3.73 7.03 14.71
N GLN A 157 3.57 8.18 14.04
CA GLN A 157 2.98 8.23 12.69
C GLN A 157 3.89 7.57 11.65
N LYS A 158 5.19 7.85 11.68
CA LYS A 158 6.16 7.22 10.76
C LYS A 158 6.21 5.70 10.89
N PHE A 159 6.08 5.17 12.11
CA PHE A 159 6.00 3.72 12.32
C PHE A 159 4.75 3.08 11.71
N GLN A 160 3.61 3.79 11.72
CA GLN A 160 2.38 3.29 11.09
C GLN A 160 2.50 3.28 9.57
N GLU A 161 3.05 4.34 8.98
CA GLU A 161 3.34 4.42 7.54
C GLU A 161 4.28 3.30 7.10
N LEU A 162 5.41 3.13 7.80
CA LEU A 162 6.37 2.06 7.53
C LEU A 162 5.74 0.68 7.60
N ARG A 163 4.82 0.43 8.56
CA ARG A 163 4.13 -0.85 8.68
C ARG A 163 3.26 -1.12 7.44
N GLY A 164 2.49 -0.13 6.99
CA GLY A 164 1.66 -0.28 5.78
C GLY A 164 2.48 -0.50 4.51
N ASP A 165 3.66 0.13 4.40
CA ASP A 165 4.57 -0.10 3.28
C ASP A 165 5.19 -1.51 3.33
N LEU A 166 5.57 -1.99 4.51
CA LEU A 166 6.08 -3.35 4.70
C LEU A 166 5.02 -4.40 4.39
N ASP A 167 3.76 -4.19 4.81
CA ASP A 167 2.66 -5.11 4.50
C ASP A 167 2.46 -5.27 2.98
N ARG A 168 2.64 -4.20 2.19
CA ARG A 168 2.58 -4.26 0.71
C ARG A 168 3.77 -4.99 0.09
N VAL A 169 4.98 -4.80 0.64
CA VAL A 169 6.16 -5.53 0.18
C VAL A 169 6.01 -7.02 0.48
N ASP A 170 5.50 -7.35 1.67
CA ASP A 170 5.25 -8.73 2.10
C ASP A 170 4.18 -9.40 1.23
N ASP A 171 3.10 -8.69 0.86
CA ASP A 171 2.07 -9.18 -0.07
C ASP A 171 2.66 -9.58 -1.43
N VAL A 172 3.58 -8.77 -1.98
CA VAL A 172 4.26 -9.10 -3.24
C VAL A 172 5.23 -10.27 -3.09
N LEU A 173 5.98 -10.33 -1.97
CA LEU A 173 6.94 -11.41 -1.71
C LEU A 173 6.25 -12.75 -1.41
N GLN A 174 5.07 -12.73 -0.80
CA GLN A 174 4.26 -13.91 -0.50
C GLN A 174 3.38 -14.34 -1.67
N PHE A 175 3.28 -13.52 -2.72
CA PHE A 175 2.53 -13.90 -3.90
C PHE A 175 3.10 -15.22 -4.44
N PRO A 176 2.28 -16.28 -4.53
CA PRO A 176 2.76 -17.58 -4.97
C PRO A 176 3.32 -17.46 -6.37
N VAL A 177 4.64 -17.63 -6.51
CA VAL A 177 5.28 -17.82 -7.81
C VAL A 177 4.64 -19.06 -8.43
N ALA A 178 4.30 -19.00 -9.73
CA ALA A 178 3.85 -20.18 -10.47
C ALA A 178 4.76 -21.36 -10.11
N ALA A 179 4.17 -22.47 -9.67
CA ALA A 179 4.86 -23.50 -8.90
C ALA A 179 6.24 -23.82 -9.52
N PRO A 180 7.33 -23.81 -8.73
CA PRO A 180 8.64 -24.19 -9.24
C PRO A 180 8.51 -25.59 -9.84
N GLN A 181 8.82 -25.69 -11.13
CA GLN A 181 8.73 -26.93 -11.89
C GLN A 181 9.43 -28.04 -11.11
N LYS A 182 8.76 -29.19 -10.97
CA LYS A 182 9.35 -30.35 -10.29
C LYS A 182 10.71 -30.62 -10.94
N PRO A 183 11.77 -30.93 -10.16
CA PRO A 183 13.05 -31.31 -10.74
C PRO A 183 12.80 -32.47 -11.70
N ALA A 184 13.11 -32.23 -12.97
CA ALA A 184 12.83 -33.16 -14.06
C ALA A 184 13.33 -34.54 -13.67
N LYS A 185 12.43 -35.53 -13.65
CA LYS A 185 12.81 -36.94 -13.48
C LYS A 185 13.59 -37.35 -14.71
N THR A 186 14.89 -37.14 -14.70
CA THR A 186 15.89 -37.82 -15.53
C THR A 186 15.47 -37.96 -17.01
N GLN A 187 15.21 -36.86 -17.72
CA GLN A 187 15.15 -36.90 -19.18
C GLN A 187 16.46 -36.38 -19.74
N LYS A 188 17.22 -37.29 -20.36
CA LYS A 188 18.43 -36.98 -21.10
C LYS A 188 18.12 -35.90 -22.14
N GLU A 189 18.93 -34.84 -22.16
CA GLU A 189 19.34 -34.11 -23.37
C GLU A 189 18.26 -33.53 -24.31
N LEU A 190 16.99 -33.39 -23.91
CA LEU A 190 16.00 -32.68 -24.72
C LEU A 190 16.37 -31.19 -24.74
N THR A 191 16.98 -30.75 -25.84
CA THR A 191 17.32 -29.34 -26.07
C THR A 191 16.16 -28.62 -26.78
N ARG A 192 15.31 -29.38 -27.48
CA ARG A 192 14.16 -28.92 -28.26
C ARG A 192 13.13 -30.05 -28.41
N LEU A 193 11.85 -29.70 -28.45
CA LEU A 193 10.71 -30.59 -28.74
C LEU A 193 10.61 -30.88 -30.24
N ASP A 194 10.08 -32.06 -30.59
CA ASP A 194 9.86 -32.52 -31.96
C ASP A 194 8.64 -31.85 -32.61
N GLY A 195 7.70 -31.37 -31.79
CA GLY A 195 6.62 -30.47 -32.21
C GLY A 195 5.24 -31.13 -32.30
N GLU A 196 5.06 -32.29 -31.65
CA GLU A 196 3.74 -32.87 -31.45
C GLU A 196 3.01 -32.14 -30.31
N VAL A 197 1.73 -31.84 -30.50
CA VAL A 197 0.88 -31.19 -29.48
C VAL A 197 -0.43 -31.95 -29.35
N GLU A 198 -0.78 -32.33 -28.14
CA GLU A 198 -2.04 -33.03 -27.84
C GLU A 198 -2.77 -32.37 -26.67
N LEU A 199 -4.07 -32.12 -26.84
CA LEU A 199 -4.98 -31.74 -25.77
C LEU A 199 -5.93 -32.91 -25.57
N ILE A 200 -6.06 -33.37 -24.32
CA ILE A 200 -6.92 -34.49 -23.95
C ILE A 200 -7.95 -34.00 -22.93
N ASP A 201 -9.23 -34.07 -23.30
CA ASP A 201 -10.39 -33.68 -22.48
C ASP A 201 -10.23 -32.29 -21.81
N ALA A 202 -9.61 -31.35 -22.54
CA ALA A 202 -9.18 -30.08 -21.97
C ALA A 202 -10.38 -29.17 -21.63
N THR A 203 -10.47 -28.80 -20.36
CA THR A 203 -11.53 -27.93 -19.81
C THR A 203 -10.90 -26.68 -19.19
N PHE A 204 -11.45 -25.51 -19.51
CA PHE A 204 -10.90 -24.22 -19.06
C PHE A 204 -11.99 -23.18 -18.83
N GLY A 205 -11.80 -22.29 -17.86
CA GLY A 205 -12.58 -21.07 -17.70
C GLY A 205 -11.78 -19.93 -17.06
N TYR A 206 -12.19 -18.69 -17.34
CA TYR A 206 -11.49 -17.49 -16.87
C TYR A 206 -11.70 -17.16 -15.38
N SER A 207 -12.79 -17.64 -14.78
CA SER A 207 -13.12 -17.39 -13.38
C SER A 207 -13.48 -18.71 -12.71
N PRO A 208 -12.86 -19.07 -11.57
CA PRO A 208 -13.18 -20.28 -10.83
C PRO A 208 -14.66 -20.38 -10.40
N LEU A 209 -15.34 -19.24 -10.27
CA LEU A 209 -16.76 -19.15 -9.92
C LEU A 209 -17.68 -19.15 -11.15
N GLY A 210 -17.10 -19.08 -12.35
CA GLY A 210 -17.80 -19.06 -13.61
C GLY A 210 -18.07 -20.46 -14.17
N LYS A 211 -18.85 -20.52 -15.25
CA LYS A 211 -18.95 -21.75 -16.05
C LYS A 211 -17.67 -21.95 -16.86
N PRO A 212 -17.29 -23.20 -17.17
CA PRO A 212 -16.21 -23.47 -18.11
C PRO A 212 -16.48 -22.77 -19.45
N PHE A 213 -15.46 -22.10 -19.99
CA PHE A 213 -15.48 -21.53 -21.32
C PHE A 213 -15.28 -22.62 -22.38
N PHE A 214 -14.35 -23.54 -22.13
CA PHE A 214 -14.15 -24.79 -22.88
C PHE A 214 -14.44 -25.98 -21.99
N LYS A 215 -14.99 -27.06 -22.57
CA LYS A 215 -15.21 -28.32 -21.88
C LYS A 215 -14.92 -29.48 -22.82
N GLY A 216 -14.00 -30.36 -22.42
CA GLY A 216 -13.63 -31.57 -23.14
C GLY A 216 -13.14 -31.32 -24.56
N ILE A 217 -12.17 -30.44 -24.72
CA ILE A 217 -11.54 -30.19 -26.01
C ILE A 217 -10.44 -31.22 -26.25
N ASP A 218 -10.62 -32.02 -27.30
CA ASP A 218 -9.59 -32.91 -27.84
C ASP A 218 -8.99 -32.30 -29.12
N LEU A 219 -7.67 -32.21 -29.17
CA LEU A 219 -6.94 -31.71 -30.34
C LEU A 219 -5.59 -32.42 -30.45
N HIS A 220 -5.29 -32.96 -31.61
CA HIS A 220 -3.99 -33.56 -31.91
C HIS A 220 -3.35 -32.87 -33.11
N VAL A 221 -2.08 -32.48 -32.94
CA VAL A 221 -1.26 -31.80 -33.94
C VAL A 221 0.03 -32.57 -34.11
N ALA A 222 0.15 -33.29 -35.22
CA ALA A 222 1.38 -34.03 -35.53
C ALA A 222 2.53 -33.07 -35.92
N PRO A 223 3.79 -33.47 -35.70
CA PRO A 223 4.96 -32.69 -36.08
C PRO A 223 4.95 -32.26 -37.55
N GLY A 224 5.26 -30.99 -37.80
CA GLY A 224 5.32 -30.42 -39.15
C GLY A 224 3.97 -30.07 -39.78
N ASN A 225 2.84 -30.41 -39.14
CA ASN A 225 1.52 -30.00 -39.62
C ASN A 225 1.23 -28.54 -39.30
N VAL A 226 0.55 -27.87 -40.24
CA VAL A 226 0.01 -26.52 -40.04
C VAL A 226 -1.51 -26.63 -39.91
N ILE A 227 -2.03 -26.19 -38.77
CA ILE A 227 -3.47 -26.21 -38.49
C ILE A 227 -3.99 -24.77 -38.45
N ALA A 228 -5.16 -24.56 -39.05
CA ALA A 228 -5.89 -23.30 -38.97
C ALA A 228 -7.10 -23.45 -38.04
N LEU A 229 -7.14 -22.66 -36.97
CA LEU A 229 -8.31 -22.54 -36.10
C LEU A 229 -9.30 -21.55 -36.70
N VAL A 230 -10.46 -22.03 -37.15
CA VAL A 230 -11.50 -21.22 -37.78
C VAL A 230 -12.76 -21.14 -36.90
N GLY A 231 -13.43 -19.99 -36.91
CA GLY A 231 -14.66 -19.77 -36.14
C GLY A 231 -15.00 -18.29 -35.97
N GLY A 232 -16.24 -18.00 -35.55
CA GLY A 232 -16.73 -16.63 -35.34
C GLY A 232 -15.95 -15.84 -34.27
N SER A 233 -16.13 -14.52 -34.22
CA SER A 233 -15.53 -13.70 -33.15
C SER A 233 -15.98 -14.20 -31.78
N GLY A 234 -15.06 -14.26 -30.80
CA GLY A 234 -15.35 -14.78 -29.47
C GLY A 234 -15.45 -16.31 -29.34
N SER A 235 -15.24 -17.07 -30.41
CA SER A 235 -15.28 -18.55 -30.36
C SER A 235 -14.13 -19.20 -29.58
N GLY A 236 -13.19 -18.41 -29.03
CA GLY A 236 -12.10 -18.90 -28.20
C GLY A 236 -10.80 -19.27 -28.93
N LYS A 237 -10.64 -19.00 -30.22
CA LYS A 237 -9.41 -19.32 -30.98
C LYS A 237 -8.12 -18.84 -30.29
N SER A 238 -8.09 -17.56 -29.93
CA SER A 238 -6.95 -16.95 -29.23
C SER A 238 -6.80 -17.52 -27.81
N THR A 239 -7.90 -17.85 -27.14
CA THR A 239 -7.87 -18.51 -25.83
C THR A 239 -7.23 -19.88 -25.91
N LEU A 240 -7.58 -20.69 -26.92
CA LEU A 240 -7.00 -22.01 -27.15
C LEU A 240 -5.50 -21.92 -27.45
N ALA A 241 -5.09 -20.95 -28.28
CA ALA A 241 -3.68 -20.67 -28.52
C ALA A 241 -2.95 -20.32 -27.22
N ARG A 242 -3.48 -19.39 -26.41
CA ARG A 242 -2.88 -19.00 -25.11
C ARG A 242 -2.84 -20.13 -24.08
N LEU A 243 -3.82 -21.05 -24.11
CA LEU A 243 -3.79 -22.27 -23.29
C LEU A 243 -2.63 -23.19 -23.68
N ILE A 244 -2.41 -23.41 -24.98
CA ILE A 244 -1.26 -24.18 -25.47
C ILE A 244 0.06 -23.50 -25.09
N CYS A 245 0.11 -22.15 -25.15
CA CYS A 245 1.26 -21.36 -24.70
C CYS A 245 1.52 -21.48 -23.19
N GLY A 246 0.49 -21.86 -22.42
CA GLY A 246 0.49 -21.97 -20.96
C GLY A 246 0.32 -20.65 -20.23
N ASP A 247 -0.26 -19.64 -20.86
CA ASP A 247 -0.64 -18.38 -20.20
C ASP A 247 -1.72 -18.62 -19.14
N TYR A 248 -2.49 -19.70 -19.28
CA TYR A 248 -3.54 -20.10 -18.37
C TYR A 248 -3.42 -21.60 -18.02
N PRO A 249 -3.65 -21.98 -16.76
CA PRO A 249 -3.77 -23.39 -16.38
C PRO A 249 -5.12 -23.97 -16.83
N LEU A 250 -5.12 -25.25 -17.17
CA LEU A 250 -6.37 -26.02 -17.36
C LEU A 250 -7.08 -26.25 -16.02
N TRP A 251 -8.40 -26.41 -16.08
CA TRP A 251 -9.20 -26.86 -14.94
C TRP A 251 -9.22 -28.38 -14.84
N GLU A 252 -9.42 -29.05 -15.97
CA GLU A 252 -9.42 -30.51 -16.13
C GLU A 252 -8.79 -30.88 -17.49
N GLY A 253 -8.33 -32.12 -17.62
CA GLY A 253 -7.61 -32.61 -18.79
C GLY A 253 -6.11 -32.31 -18.74
N GLU A 254 -5.42 -32.53 -19.85
CA GLU A 254 -3.97 -32.34 -19.96
C GLU A 254 -3.55 -31.80 -21.33
N ILE A 255 -2.41 -31.10 -21.35
CA ILE A 255 -1.72 -30.68 -22.57
C ILE A 255 -0.40 -31.44 -22.60
N LEU A 256 -0.17 -32.19 -23.67
CA LEU A 256 1.06 -32.92 -23.90
C LEU A 256 1.83 -32.30 -25.06
N PHE A 257 3.14 -32.24 -24.92
CA PHE A 257 4.07 -32.03 -26.03
C PHE A 257 4.94 -33.27 -26.17
N ASP A 258 4.99 -33.86 -27.36
CA ASP A 258 5.72 -35.11 -27.62
C ASP A 258 5.39 -36.23 -26.60
N ALA A 259 4.09 -36.38 -26.28
CA ALA A 259 3.55 -37.29 -25.26
C ALA A 259 4.03 -37.04 -23.81
N ILE A 260 4.66 -35.90 -23.53
CA ILE A 260 5.08 -35.49 -22.19
C ILE A 260 4.13 -34.38 -21.69
N PRO A 261 3.55 -34.52 -20.48
CA PRO A 261 2.70 -33.46 -19.92
C PRO A 261 3.47 -32.14 -19.81
N ARG A 262 2.84 -31.04 -20.21
CA ARG A 262 3.45 -29.70 -20.20
C ARG A 262 4.15 -29.36 -18.87
N ASP A 263 3.50 -29.69 -17.75
CA ASP A 263 3.98 -29.37 -16.41
C ASP A 263 5.25 -30.15 -16.00
N GLU A 264 5.62 -31.19 -16.78
CA GLU A 264 6.85 -31.97 -16.59
C GLU A 264 8.00 -31.49 -17.50
N ILE A 265 7.75 -30.60 -18.45
CA ILE A 265 8.75 -30.10 -19.40
C ILE A 265 9.50 -28.91 -18.79
N PRO A 266 10.85 -28.92 -18.79
CA PRO A 266 11.64 -27.79 -18.31
C PRO A 266 11.35 -26.51 -19.10
N GLU A 267 11.22 -25.38 -18.42
CA GLU A 267 10.93 -24.07 -19.02
C GLU A 267 11.89 -23.72 -20.16
N GLN A 268 13.19 -23.98 -19.97
CA GLN A 268 14.22 -23.76 -20.99
C GLN A 268 13.96 -24.50 -22.30
N VAL A 269 13.38 -25.71 -22.22
CA VAL A 269 13.04 -26.51 -23.40
C VAL A 269 11.80 -25.94 -24.08
N LEU A 270 10.78 -25.54 -23.31
CA LEU A 270 9.59 -24.88 -23.84
C LEU A 270 9.97 -23.57 -24.57
N THR A 271 10.77 -22.70 -23.94
CA THR A 271 11.18 -21.42 -24.53
C THR A 271 12.04 -21.59 -25.79
N ASN A 272 12.83 -22.67 -25.88
CA ASN A 272 13.63 -22.97 -27.08
C ASN A 272 12.82 -23.64 -28.21
N SER A 273 11.66 -24.21 -27.90
CA SER A 273 10.88 -25.00 -28.86
C SER A 273 9.65 -24.28 -29.39
N PHE A 274 9.14 -23.32 -28.63
CA PHE A 274 7.84 -22.70 -28.87
C PHE A 274 7.98 -21.18 -29.02
N SER A 275 7.31 -20.63 -30.03
CA SER A 275 7.29 -19.18 -30.30
C SER A 275 5.86 -18.73 -30.57
N VAL A 276 5.51 -17.55 -30.04
CA VAL A 276 4.20 -16.92 -30.24
C VAL A 276 4.39 -15.64 -31.01
N VAL A 277 3.51 -15.40 -31.99
CA VAL A 277 3.37 -14.12 -32.67
C VAL A 277 1.97 -13.62 -32.34
N ASP A 278 1.89 -12.52 -31.57
CA ASP A 278 0.61 -11.88 -31.25
C ASP A 278 0.09 -11.08 -32.44
N GLN A 279 -1.22 -10.82 -32.45
CA GLN A 279 -1.92 -10.14 -33.53
C GLN A 279 -1.68 -8.62 -33.54
#